data_AF-A0A954FSV2-F1
#
_entry.id   AF-A0A954FSV2-F1
#
_cell.length_a   1.000
_cell.length_b   1.000
_cell.length_c   1.000
_cell.angle_alpha   90.00
_cell.angle_beta   90.00
_cell.angle_gamma   90.00
#
_symmetry.space_group_name_H-M   'P 1'
#
loop_
_entity.id
_entity.type
_entity.pdbx_description
1 polymer ?
#
loop_
_entity_poly.entity_id
_entity_poly.type
_entity_poly.pdbx_seq_one_letter_code
_entity_poly.pdbx_strand_id
1 'polypeptide(L)'
;LADVSESIRKFAESYVTASYFSRGAWNWIDTLHPLDWRPTERTCLALCLPFGPQVWDWVEAQGEDVRAEYWLRAPAYLWEWDEPIVRRAVAGLLAANRPFSAIDLVNFRGDPERPSDLIAEVLEAGLSQNTAEKMRDIAYDVQQLVGCLQADATFDRQRLARLEWGYLPYLEQSYSKTRPATLVAAVIENPSLYLELIRAAYRGNNEPAHATDDTETHRFQARRAGEFLDHLDILPGMNESGAIISTTLDTWVQSVLKLSEASGHSEITADKIGQFIGRAMYPHLDRSEIWSQLGPVVETHANDDLTDGIVNGILNSRGVTSRDPFEGGQIERELAAKFGERAKAAGRFSTKLAKCFTAIQTHYEHYALREDEIAERRRVGR
;
A
#
# COMPACT_ATOMS: atom_id res chain seq x y z
N LEU A 1 -33.55 -30.49 -5.84
CA LEU A 1 -32.43 -31.23 -6.45
C LEU A 1 -31.37 -31.41 -5.38
N ALA A 2 -31.60 -32.34 -4.45
CA ALA A 2 -30.63 -32.70 -3.43
C ALA A 2 -30.02 -34.04 -3.87
N ASP A 3 -28.69 -34.06 -3.97
CA ASP A 3 -27.83 -35.21 -4.26
C ASP A 3 -27.65 -35.65 -5.73
N VAL A 4 -27.37 -34.68 -6.61
CA VAL A 4 -26.58 -34.98 -7.83
C VAL A 4 -25.11 -34.98 -7.42
N SER A 5 -24.40 -36.09 -7.63
CA SER A 5 -22.96 -36.15 -7.29
C SER A 5 -22.21 -35.05 -8.03
N GLU A 6 -21.22 -34.43 -7.36
CA GLU A 6 -20.40 -33.36 -7.94
C GLU A 6 -19.80 -33.75 -9.30
N SER A 7 -19.52 -35.05 -9.51
CA SER A 7 -19.06 -35.62 -10.76
C SER A 7 -20.06 -35.50 -11.91
N ILE A 8 -21.36 -35.71 -11.67
CA ILE A 8 -22.41 -35.57 -12.69
C ILE A 8 -22.55 -34.10 -13.09
N ARG A 9 -22.47 -33.18 -12.13
CA ARG A 9 -22.51 -31.74 -12.41
C ARG A 9 -21.33 -31.31 -13.29
N LYS A 10 -20.10 -31.67 -12.91
CA LYS A 10 -18.89 -31.37 -13.71
C LYS A 10 -18.95 -31.99 -15.11
N PHE A 11 -19.46 -33.22 -15.23
CA PHE A 11 -19.68 -33.87 -16.51
C PHE A 11 -20.67 -33.08 -17.38
N ALA A 12 -21.80 -32.68 -16.82
CA ALA A 12 -22.81 -31.88 -17.54
C ALA A 12 -22.27 -30.52 -17.99
N GLU A 13 -21.57 -29.81 -17.10
CA GLU A 13 -20.91 -28.53 -17.42
C GLU A 13 -19.93 -28.70 -18.59
N SER A 14 -19.06 -29.71 -18.52
CA SER A 14 -18.08 -30.02 -19.56
C SER A 14 -18.73 -30.45 -20.88
N TYR A 15 -19.80 -31.24 -20.82
CA TYR A 15 -20.55 -31.69 -21.99
C TYR A 15 -21.20 -30.51 -22.72
N VAL A 16 -21.77 -29.55 -21.98
CA VAL A 16 -22.37 -28.34 -22.56
C VAL A 16 -21.31 -27.50 -23.25
N THR A 17 -20.19 -27.21 -22.58
CA THR A 17 -19.10 -26.43 -23.17
C THR A 17 -18.56 -27.10 -24.44
N ALA A 18 -18.29 -28.41 -24.40
CA ALA A 18 -17.78 -29.15 -25.56
C ALA A 18 -18.80 -29.18 -26.72
N SER A 19 -20.09 -29.35 -26.41
CA SER A 19 -21.16 -29.38 -27.41
C SER A 19 -21.34 -28.01 -28.07
N TYR A 20 -21.23 -26.92 -27.31
CA TYR A 20 -21.27 -25.56 -27.85
C TYR A 20 -20.19 -25.37 -28.93
N PHE A 21 -18.93 -25.72 -28.65
CA PHE A 21 -17.85 -25.54 -29.63
C PHE A 21 -17.91 -26.52 -30.82
N SER A 22 -18.34 -27.76 -30.59
CA SER A 22 -18.31 -28.81 -31.63
C SER A 22 -19.56 -28.91 -32.50
N ARG A 23 -20.71 -28.37 -32.05
CA ARG A 23 -22.02 -28.55 -32.70
C ARG A 23 -22.62 -27.27 -33.26
N GLY A 24 -21.79 -26.26 -33.53
CA GLY A 24 -22.22 -25.02 -34.17
C GLY A 24 -22.77 -23.97 -33.21
N ALA A 25 -22.24 -23.91 -31.97
CA ALA A 25 -22.51 -22.87 -30.98
C ALA A 25 -24.02 -22.68 -30.72
N TRP A 26 -24.55 -21.49 -31.02
CA TRP A 26 -25.94 -21.14 -30.78
C TRP A 26 -26.95 -22.01 -31.52
N ASN A 27 -26.60 -22.53 -32.72
CA ASN A 27 -27.47 -23.45 -33.43
C ASN A 27 -27.77 -24.70 -32.60
N TRP A 28 -26.80 -25.18 -31.80
CA TRP A 28 -27.02 -26.30 -30.90
C TRP A 28 -27.80 -25.88 -29.65
N ILE A 29 -27.53 -24.70 -29.09
CA ILE A 29 -28.28 -24.17 -27.93
C ILE A 29 -29.77 -24.04 -28.25
N ASP A 30 -30.11 -23.58 -29.44
CA ASP A 30 -31.50 -23.42 -29.87
C ASP A 30 -32.26 -24.76 -29.90
N THR A 31 -31.56 -25.89 -30.19
CA THR A 31 -32.16 -27.23 -30.15
C THR A 31 -32.54 -27.71 -28.75
N LEU A 32 -32.02 -27.07 -27.70
CA LEU A 32 -32.31 -27.42 -26.30
C LEU A 32 -33.62 -26.78 -25.80
N HIS A 33 -34.19 -25.85 -26.56
CA HIS A 33 -35.37 -25.07 -26.19
C HIS A 33 -35.27 -24.47 -24.78
N PRO A 34 -34.20 -23.70 -24.46
CA PRO A 34 -33.92 -23.26 -23.09
C PRO A 34 -34.94 -22.25 -22.54
N LEU A 35 -35.79 -21.67 -23.39
CA LEU A 35 -36.87 -20.76 -22.97
C LEU A 35 -37.94 -21.48 -22.12
N ASP A 36 -38.09 -22.80 -22.29
CA ASP A 36 -39.04 -23.61 -21.51
C ASP A 36 -38.49 -23.96 -20.12
N TRP A 37 -37.23 -23.63 -19.84
CA TRP A 37 -36.53 -24.01 -18.62
C TRP A 37 -36.72 -22.99 -17.50
N ARG A 38 -36.55 -23.44 -16.26
CA ARG A 38 -36.60 -22.56 -15.08
C ARG A 38 -35.45 -21.56 -15.11
N PRO A 39 -35.60 -20.37 -14.51
CA PRO A 39 -34.54 -19.36 -14.44
C PRO A 39 -33.19 -19.92 -13.96
N THR A 40 -33.20 -20.80 -12.96
CA THR A 40 -31.98 -21.44 -12.43
C THR A 40 -31.28 -22.34 -13.45
N GLU A 41 -32.04 -23.06 -14.28
CA GLU A 41 -31.49 -23.94 -15.32
C GLU A 41 -30.90 -23.12 -16.47
N ARG A 42 -31.59 -22.04 -16.87
CA ARG A 42 -31.07 -21.07 -17.84
C ARG A 42 -29.78 -20.42 -17.37
N THR A 43 -29.68 -20.10 -16.08
CA THR A 43 -28.46 -19.53 -15.51
C THR A 43 -27.31 -20.55 -15.53
N CYS A 44 -27.56 -21.80 -15.11
CA CYS A 44 -26.56 -22.86 -15.19
C CYS A 44 -26.08 -23.11 -16.62
N LEU A 45 -26.99 -23.07 -17.61
CA LEU A 45 -26.63 -23.17 -19.02
C LEU A 45 -25.67 -22.04 -19.40
N ALA A 46 -26.03 -20.77 -19.15
CA ALA A 46 -25.20 -19.61 -19.48
C ALA A 46 -23.81 -19.65 -18.83
N LEU A 47 -23.71 -20.14 -17.59
CA LEU A 47 -22.42 -20.28 -16.89
C LEU A 47 -21.49 -21.33 -17.52
N CYS A 48 -22.02 -22.25 -18.33
CA CYS A 48 -21.23 -23.24 -19.08
C CYS A 48 -20.76 -22.71 -20.45
N LEU A 49 -21.28 -21.57 -20.89
CA LEU A 49 -20.98 -20.98 -22.20
C LEU A 49 -19.79 -20.00 -22.09
N PRO A 50 -19.13 -19.66 -23.22
CA PRO A 50 -18.02 -18.72 -23.20
C PRO A 50 -18.42 -17.35 -22.64
N PHE A 51 -17.59 -16.77 -21.80
CA PHE A 51 -17.79 -15.41 -21.32
C PHE A 51 -17.61 -14.42 -22.47
N GLY A 52 -18.71 -13.84 -22.95
CA GLY A 52 -18.66 -12.91 -24.07
C GLY A 52 -20.02 -12.37 -24.50
N PRO A 53 -20.04 -11.40 -25.44
CA PRO A 53 -21.22 -10.61 -25.78
C PRO A 53 -22.46 -11.41 -26.14
N GLN A 54 -22.31 -12.48 -26.92
CA GLN A 54 -23.46 -13.29 -27.33
C GLN A 54 -24.19 -13.94 -26.15
N VAL A 55 -23.45 -14.43 -25.15
CA VAL A 55 -24.04 -15.01 -23.93
C VAL A 55 -24.68 -13.92 -23.09
N TRP A 56 -24.03 -12.76 -22.98
CA TRP A 56 -24.59 -11.63 -22.25
C TRP A 56 -25.88 -11.13 -22.90
N ASP A 57 -25.94 -10.96 -24.22
CA ASP A 57 -27.16 -10.59 -24.95
C ASP A 57 -28.30 -11.56 -24.69
N TRP A 58 -27.99 -12.86 -24.66
CA TRP A 58 -28.97 -13.89 -24.34
C TRP A 58 -29.45 -13.80 -22.89
N VAL A 59 -28.53 -13.65 -21.93
CA VAL A 59 -28.83 -13.49 -20.49
C VAL A 59 -29.70 -12.26 -20.24
N GLU A 60 -29.38 -11.13 -20.88
CA GLU A 60 -30.15 -9.88 -20.80
C GLU A 60 -31.60 -10.06 -21.26
N ALA A 61 -31.84 -10.96 -22.21
CA ALA A 61 -33.18 -11.29 -22.71
C ALA A 61 -33.97 -12.27 -21.80
N GLN A 62 -33.34 -12.88 -20.78
CA GLN A 62 -33.99 -13.90 -19.94
C GLN A 62 -34.75 -13.35 -18.72
N GLY A 63 -34.62 -12.06 -18.41
CA GLY A 63 -35.23 -11.39 -17.26
C GLY A 63 -34.27 -11.16 -16.09
N GLU A 64 -34.70 -10.36 -15.10
CA GLU A 64 -33.85 -9.86 -14.01
C GLU A 64 -33.25 -10.99 -13.15
N ASP A 65 -34.05 -12.00 -12.80
CA ASP A 65 -33.58 -13.10 -11.94
C ASP A 65 -32.40 -13.87 -12.57
N VAL A 66 -32.45 -14.12 -13.89
CA VAL A 66 -31.38 -14.81 -14.61
C VAL A 66 -30.15 -13.92 -14.77
N ARG A 67 -30.36 -12.63 -15.06
CA ARG A 67 -29.29 -11.63 -15.16
C ARG A 67 -28.52 -11.52 -13.85
N ALA A 68 -29.22 -11.29 -12.75
CA ALA A 68 -28.61 -11.10 -11.43
C ALA A 68 -27.82 -12.35 -10.99
N GLU A 69 -28.42 -13.54 -11.10
CA GLU A 69 -27.77 -14.80 -10.71
C GLU A 69 -26.58 -15.15 -11.64
N TYR A 70 -26.66 -14.83 -12.94
CA TYR A 70 -25.56 -15.01 -13.87
C TYR A 70 -24.37 -14.13 -13.47
N TRP A 71 -24.55 -12.81 -13.38
CA TRP A 71 -23.44 -11.89 -13.09
C TRP A 71 -22.84 -12.11 -11.71
N LEU A 72 -23.62 -12.59 -10.73
CA LEU A 72 -23.12 -13.01 -9.42
C LEU A 72 -22.10 -14.17 -9.51
N ARG A 73 -22.20 -15.03 -10.53
CA ARG A 73 -21.42 -16.26 -10.65
C ARG A 73 -20.57 -16.35 -11.92
N ALA A 74 -20.71 -15.39 -12.83
CA ALA A 74 -20.07 -15.40 -14.13
C ALA A 74 -18.54 -15.53 -14.00
N PRO A 75 -17.89 -16.30 -14.88
CA PRO A 75 -16.44 -16.24 -14.98
C PRO A 75 -16.00 -14.81 -15.31
N ALA A 76 -14.87 -14.36 -14.77
CA ALA A 76 -14.32 -13.02 -14.99
C ALA A 76 -13.04 -13.09 -15.83
N TYR A 77 -13.15 -13.69 -17.02
CA TYR A 77 -12.01 -13.97 -17.90
C TYR A 77 -12.41 -13.79 -19.36
N LEU A 78 -11.63 -12.98 -20.10
CA LEU A 78 -11.75 -12.81 -21.55
C LEU A 78 -10.49 -13.33 -22.26
N TRP A 79 -10.65 -13.86 -23.47
CA TRP A 79 -9.54 -14.43 -24.25
C TRP A 79 -8.68 -13.37 -24.93
N GLU A 80 -9.29 -12.27 -25.35
CA GLU A 80 -8.71 -11.16 -26.10
C GLU A 80 -9.17 -9.84 -25.49
N TRP A 81 -8.33 -8.81 -25.61
CA TRP A 81 -8.68 -7.45 -25.22
C TRP A 81 -9.47 -6.76 -26.33
N ASP A 82 -10.67 -6.32 -26.01
CA ASP A 82 -11.52 -5.47 -26.84
C ASP A 82 -12.22 -4.52 -25.86
N GLU A 83 -11.82 -3.24 -25.86
CA GLU A 83 -12.25 -2.28 -24.83
C GLU A 83 -13.78 -2.19 -24.67
N PRO A 84 -14.59 -2.04 -25.73
CA PRO A 84 -16.05 -2.14 -25.63
C PRO A 84 -16.56 -3.40 -24.92
N ILE A 85 -15.97 -4.57 -25.21
CA ILE A 85 -16.35 -5.85 -24.60
C ILE A 85 -15.93 -5.89 -23.12
N VAL A 86 -14.71 -5.43 -22.81
CA VAL A 86 -14.19 -5.37 -21.44
C VAL A 86 -15.03 -4.42 -20.59
N ARG A 87 -15.35 -3.22 -21.08
CA ARG A 87 -16.20 -2.26 -20.37
C ARG A 87 -17.57 -2.83 -20.07
N ARG A 88 -18.16 -3.57 -21.01
CA ARG A 88 -19.43 -4.27 -20.78
C ARG A 88 -19.31 -5.34 -19.71
N ALA A 89 -18.25 -6.13 -19.72
CA ALA A 89 -17.99 -7.14 -18.69
C ALA A 89 -17.79 -6.52 -17.30
N VAL A 90 -16.98 -5.46 -17.22
CA VAL A 90 -16.75 -4.69 -15.99
C VAL A 90 -18.07 -4.14 -15.45
N ALA A 91 -18.88 -3.49 -16.29
CA ALA A 91 -20.18 -2.96 -15.88
C ALA A 91 -21.10 -4.04 -15.29
N GLY A 92 -21.15 -5.23 -15.91
CA GLY A 92 -21.91 -6.38 -15.40
C GLY A 92 -21.39 -6.91 -14.06
N LEU A 93 -20.07 -7.02 -13.89
CA LEU A 93 -19.43 -7.46 -12.64
C LEU A 93 -19.64 -6.44 -11.51
N LEU A 94 -19.48 -5.15 -11.78
CA LEU A 94 -19.69 -4.10 -10.80
C LEU A 94 -21.16 -3.99 -10.38
N ALA A 95 -22.11 -4.12 -11.32
CA ALA A 95 -23.53 -4.18 -11.00
C ALA A 95 -23.90 -5.36 -10.09
N ALA A 96 -23.15 -6.46 -10.16
CA ALA A 96 -23.29 -7.62 -9.27
C ALA A 96 -22.44 -7.53 -7.98
N ASN A 97 -21.86 -6.35 -7.67
CA ASN A 97 -20.97 -6.13 -6.53
C ASN A 97 -19.73 -7.05 -6.51
N ARG A 98 -19.10 -7.26 -7.67
CA ARG A 98 -17.89 -8.09 -7.85
C ARG A 98 -16.68 -7.30 -8.33
N PRO A 99 -16.19 -6.34 -7.54
CA PRO A 99 -15.09 -5.47 -7.96
C PRO A 99 -13.73 -6.17 -8.06
N PHE A 100 -13.47 -7.24 -7.30
CA PHE A 100 -12.20 -7.96 -7.38
C PHE A 100 -12.11 -8.77 -8.66
N SER A 101 -13.22 -9.41 -9.06
CA SER A 101 -13.33 -10.01 -10.40
C SER A 101 -13.11 -9.00 -11.52
N ALA A 102 -13.57 -7.76 -11.36
CA ALA A 102 -13.34 -6.70 -12.35
C ALA A 102 -11.87 -6.26 -12.39
N ILE A 103 -11.20 -6.16 -11.23
CA ILE A 103 -9.76 -5.89 -11.13
C ILE A 103 -8.94 -7.00 -11.83
N ASP A 104 -9.24 -8.26 -11.53
CA ASP A 104 -8.58 -9.42 -12.16
C ASP A 104 -8.76 -9.40 -13.68
N LEU A 105 -9.98 -9.11 -14.14
CA LEU A 105 -10.31 -9.02 -15.57
C LEU A 105 -9.54 -7.89 -16.26
N VAL A 106 -9.48 -6.70 -15.65
CA VAL A 106 -8.77 -5.55 -16.22
C VAL A 106 -7.26 -5.77 -16.19
N ASN A 107 -6.71 -6.45 -15.17
CA ASN A 107 -5.28 -6.76 -15.15
C ASN A 107 -4.88 -7.95 -16.05
N PHE A 108 -5.86 -8.71 -16.55
CA PHE A 108 -5.63 -9.96 -17.26
C PHE A 108 -4.60 -9.79 -18.40
N ARG A 109 -3.54 -10.61 -18.36
CA ARG A 109 -2.37 -10.62 -19.27
C ARG A 109 -1.51 -9.35 -19.32
N GLY A 110 -1.77 -8.35 -18.49
CA GLY A 110 -0.95 -7.13 -18.43
C GLY A 110 -0.99 -6.34 -19.74
N ASP A 111 -2.14 -6.31 -20.41
CA ASP A 111 -2.31 -5.68 -21.72
C ASP A 111 -1.88 -4.19 -21.68
N PRO A 112 -1.03 -3.71 -22.60
CA PRO A 112 -0.62 -2.30 -22.61
C PRO A 112 -1.75 -1.33 -22.98
N GLU A 113 -2.87 -1.79 -23.55
CA GLU A 113 -3.95 -0.94 -24.08
C GLU A 113 -5.04 -0.59 -23.04
N ARG A 114 -4.78 -0.82 -21.75
CA ARG A 114 -5.75 -0.58 -20.67
C ARG A 114 -5.98 0.91 -20.42
N PRO A 115 -7.21 1.45 -20.61
CA PRO A 115 -7.49 2.85 -20.35
C PRO A 115 -7.41 3.20 -18.86
N SER A 116 -6.70 4.28 -18.52
CA SER A 116 -6.53 4.74 -17.14
C SER A 116 -7.85 5.05 -16.42
N ASP A 117 -8.87 5.52 -17.14
CA ASP A 117 -10.19 5.77 -16.58
C ASP A 117 -10.88 4.48 -16.11
N LEU A 118 -10.76 3.40 -16.89
CA LEU A 118 -11.32 2.10 -16.57
C LEU A 118 -10.59 1.45 -15.39
N ILE A 119 -9.25 1.54 -15.38
CA ILE A 119 -8.44 1.07 -14.25
C ILE A 119 -8.88 1.75 -12.96
N ALA A 120 -9.02 3.09 -13.00
CA ALA A 120 -9.42 3.84 -11.83
C ALA A 120 -10.86 3.53 -11.38
N GLU A 121 -11.79 3.32 -12.32
CA GLU A 121 -13.17 2.90 -12.03
C GLU A 121 -13.22 1.58 -11.24
N VAL A 122 -12.50 0.55 -11.70
CA VAL A 122 -12.53 -0.77 -11.03
C VAL A 122 -11.84 -0.74 -9.66
N LEU A 123 -10.74 0.03 -9.53
CA LEU A 123 -10.06 0.22 -8.26
C LEU A 123 -10.93 1.01 -7.27
N GLU A 124 -11.62 2.07 -7.71
CA GLU A 124 -12.55 2.82 -6.86
C GLU A 124 -13.71 1.93 -6.37
N ALA A 125 -14.26 1.10 -7.26
CA ALA A 125 -15.30 0.15 -6.87
C ALA A 125 -14.78 -0.90 -5.86
N GLY A 126 -13.51 -1.31 -5.98
CA GLY A 126 -12.88 -2.26 -5.05
C GLY A 126 -12.63 -1.70 -3.65
N LEU A 127 -12.66 -0.39 -3.45
CA LEU A 127 -12.59 0.24 -2.13
C LEU A 127 -13.96 0.35 -1.44
N SER A 128 -15.05 0.01 -2.12
CA SER A 128 -16.40 0.02 -1.54
C SER A 128 -16.58 -1.11 -0.52
N GLN A 129 -17.30 -0.83 0.59
CA GLN A 129 -17.43 -1.75 1.72
C GLN A 129 -18.45 -2.90 1.50
N ASN A 130 -19.16 -2.91 0.37
CA ASN A 130 -20.21 -3.88 0.06
C ASN A 130 -19.80 -4.76 -1.12
N THR A 131 -18.88 -5.70 -0.90
CA THR A 131 -18.51 -6.71 -1.91
C THR A 131 -19.22 -8.03 -1.66
N ALA A 132 -19.72 -8.65 -2.73
CA ALA A 132 -20.26 -10.02 -2.71
C ALA A 132 -19.13 -11.08 -2.71
N GLU A 133 -17.89 -10.65 -2.89
CA GLU A 133 -16.72 -11.53 -3.02
C GLU A 133 -15.99 -11.70 -1.69
N LYS A 134 -15.58 -12.94 -1.39
CA LYS A 134 -14.59 -13.16 -0.33
C LYS A 134 -13.29 -12.49 -0.72
N MET A 135 -12.62 -11.86 0.25
CA MET A 135 -11.31 -11.25 0.07
C MET A 135 -10.35 -12.28 -0.55
N ARG A 136 -9.87 -11.99 -1.76
CA ARG A 136 -8.83 -12.74 -2.48
C ARG A 136 -7.53 -11.96 -2.44
N ASP A 137 -6.42 -12.62 -2.76
CA ASP A 137 -5.14 -11.93 -2.91
C ASP A 137 -5.12 -11.21 -4.27
N ILE A 138 -5.56 -9.95 -4.25
CA ILE A 138 -5.51 -9.01 -5.39
C ILE A 138 -4.24 -8.16 -5.37
N ALA A 139 -3.27 -8.47 -4.50
CA ALA A 139 -2.11 -7.59 -4.28
C ALA A 139 -1.33 -7.36 -5.57
N TYR A 140 -1.12 -8.42 -6.35
CA TYR A 140 -0.41 -8.35 -7.62
C TYR A 140 -1.16 -7.48 -8.64
N ASP A 141 -2.47 -7.70 -8.81
CA ASP A 141 -3.28 -6.97 -9.78
C ASP A 141 -3.37 -5.49 -9.42
N VAL A 142 -3.61 -5.17 -8.15
CA VAL A 142 -3.59 -3.79 -7.64
C VAL A 142 -2.24 -3.11 -7.90
N GLN A 143 -1.12 -3.78 -7.60
CA GLN A 143 0.21 -3.21 -7.83
C GLN A 143 0.46 -2.93 -9.32
N GLN A 144 0.06 -3.83 -10.23
CA GLN A 144 0.20 -3.62 -11.66
C GLN A 144 -0.67 -2.45 -12.15
N LEU A 145 -1.94 -2.43 -11.76
CA LEU A 145 -2.90 -1.40 -12.16
C LEU A 145 -2.52 -0.01 -11.65
N VAL A 146 -2.12 0.11 -10.38
CA VAL A 146 -1.59 1.37 -9.83
C VAL A 146 -0.33 1.80 -10.57
N GLY A 147 0.56 0.86 -10.90
CA GLY A 147 1.76 1.15 -11.70
C GLY A 147 1.44 1.72 -13.08
N CYS A 148 0.39 1.23 -13.75
CA CYS A 148 -0.10 1.80 -15.00
C CYS A 148 -0.57 3.25 -14.82
N LEU A 149 -1.36 3.53 -13.78
CA LEU A 149 -1.82 4.89 -13.49
C LEU A 149 -0.67 5.85 -13.13
N GLN A 150 0.37 5.35 -12.46
CA GLN A 150 1.57 6.14 -12.16
C GLN A 150 2.33 6.53 -13.43
N ALA A 151 2.49 5.58 -14.35
CA ALA A 151 3.19 5.77 -15.62
C ALA A 151 2.45 6.73 -16.58
N ASP A 152 1.12 6.83 -16.48
CA ASP A 152 0.33 7.81 -17.23
C ASP A 152 0.51 9.23 -16.67
N ALA A 153 1.31 10.04 -17.37
CA ALA A 153 1.56 11.43 -17.02
C ALA A 153 0.32 12.34 -17.10
N THR A 154 -0.72 11.91 -17.84
CA THR A 154 -1.94 12.69 -18.06
C THR A 154 -3.04 12.39 -17.05
N PHE A 155 -2.88 11.33 -16.26
CA PHE A 155 -3.86 10.94 -15.26
C PHE A 155 -3.89 11.91 -14.06
N ASP A 156 -5.08 12.10 -13.50
CA ASP A 156 -5.30 12.97 -12.34
C ASP A 156 -4.53 12.46 -11.11
N ARG A 157 -3.49 13.19 -10.72
CA ARG A 157 -2.62 12.87 -9.58
C ARG A 157 -3.35 12.89 -8.24
N GLN A 158 -4.36 13.74 -8.08
CA GLN A 158 -5.16 13.77 -6.85
C GLN A 158 -6.05 12.52 -6.77
N ARG A 159 -6.64 12.09 -7.89
CA ARG A 159 -7.39 10.84 -7.97
C ARG A 159 -6.49 9.62 -7.69
N LEU A 160 -5.29 9.60 -8.25
CA LEU A 160 -4.32 8.52 -8.01
C LEU A 160 -3.86 8.46 -6.55
N ALA A 161 -3.55 9.60 -5.92
CA ALA A 161 -3.17 9.63 -4.51
C ALA A 161 -4.27 9.05 -3.59
N ARG A 162 -5.56 9.28 -3.90
CA ARG A 162 -6.69 8.68 -3.18
C ARG A 162 -6.75 7.16 -3.37
N LEU A 163 -6.49 6.67 -4.58
CA LEU A 163 -6.42 5.24 -4.88
C LEU A 163 -5.25 4.58 -4.14
N GLU A 164 -4.06 5.18 -4.19
CA GLU A 164 -2.88 4.70 -3.47
C GLU A 164 -3.11 4.64 -1.96
N TRP A 165 -3.80 5.63 -1.39
CA TRP A 165 -4.22 5.62 0.02
C TRP A 165 -5.16 4.44 0.35
N GLY A 166 -6.18 4.22 -0.49
CA GLY A 166 -7.14 3.11 -0.30
C GLY A 166 -6.47 1.75 -0.35
N TYR A 167 -5.50 1.58 -1.26
CA TYR A 167 -4.77 0.33 -1.49
C TYR A 167 -3.42 0.23 -0.77
N LEU A 168 -3.14 1.13 0.17
CA LEU A 168 -1.85 1.22 0.85
C LEU A 168 -1.30 -0.13 1.39
N PRO A 169 -2.12 -1.01 2.03
CA PRO A 169 -1.63 -2.29 2.53
C PRO A 169 -1.09 -3.25 1.46
N TYR A 170 -1.41 -3.02 0.19
CA TYR A 170 -0.88 -3.77 -0.94
C TYR A 170 0.35 -3.12 -1.57
N LEU A 171 0.54 -1.81 -1.35
CA LEU A 171 1.63 -1.03 -1.94
C LEU A 171 2.84 -0.92 -1.00
N GLU A 172 2.65 -1.03 0.32
CA GLU A 172 3.72 -0.90 1.32
C GLU A 172 4.43 -2.22 1.67
N GLN A 173 3.91 -3.35 1.19
CA GLN A 173 4.51 -4.66 1.43
C GLN A 173 5.99 -4.69 1.00
N SER A 174 6.83 -5.39 1.76
CA SER A 174 8.28 -5.44 1.51
C SER A 174 8.65 -6.00 0.11
N TYR A 175 7.79 -6.84 -0.46
CA TYR A 175 7.92 -7.40 -1.81
C TYR A 175 7.19 -6.60 -2.90
N SER A 176 6.50 -5.51 -2.54
CA SER A 176 5.80 -4.68 -3.52
C SER A 176 6.80 -3.99 -4.46
N LYS A 177 6.56 -4.12 -5.77
CA LYS A 177 7.31 -3.38 -6.80
C LYS A 177 6.73 -1.99 -7.05
N THR A 178 5.46 -1.80 -6.73
CA THR A 178 4.73 -0.54 -6.92
C THR A 178 4.54 0.11 -5.56
N ARG A 179 5.26 1.21 -5.32
CA ARG A 179 5.13 2.01 -4.09
C ARG A 179 4.05 3.09 -4.28
N PRO A 180 3.48 3.66 -3.20
CA PRO A 180 2.51 4.75 -3.28
C PRO A 180 3.21 6.10 -3.63
N ALA A 181 3.89 6.16 -4.77
CA ALA A 181 4.77 7.26 -5.13
C ALA A 181 4.02 8.59 -5.32
N THR A 182 2.79 8.56 -5.82
CA THR A 182 1.98 9.77 -6.05
C THR A 182 1.49 10.35 -4.73
N LEU A 183 1.08 9.49 -3.79
CA LEU A 183 0.69 9.86 -2.45
C LEU A 183 1.88 10.41 -1.65
N VAL A 184 3.05 9.77 -1.74
CA VAL A 184 4.28 10.28 -1.11
C VAL A 184 4.60 11.67 -1.67
N ALA A 185 4.58 11.85 -2.99
CA ALA A 185 4.79 13.15 -3.64
C ALA A 185 3.80 14.21 -3.11
N ALA A 186 2.51 13.90 -3.08
CA ALA A 186 1.48 14.80 -2.58
C ALA A 186 1.73 15.23 -1.12
N VAL A 187 2.22 14.32 -0.27
CA VAL A 187 2.50 14.58 1.15
C VAL A 187 3.76 15.44 1.34
N ILE A 188 4.83 15.18 0.59
CA ILE A 188 6.08 15.94 0.71
C ILE A 188 6.01 17.31 0.01
N GLU A 189 5.08 17.49 -0.93
CA GLU A 189 4.81 18.78 -1.58
C GLU A 189 3.81 19.63 -0.77
N ASN A 190 2.96 19.02 0.06
CA ASN A 190 1.94 19.72 0.85
C ASN A 190 2.11 19.50 2.37
N PRO A 191 2.75 20.45 3.08
CA PRO A 191 2.84 20.44 4.55
C PRO A 191 1.52 20.23 5.30
N SER A 192 0.41 20.73 4.76
CA SER A 192 -0.90 20.60 5.41
C SER A 192 -1.41 19.17 5.35
N LEU A 193 -1.17 18.47 4.23
CA LEU A 193 -1.55 17.06 4.08
C LEU A 193 -0.74 16.16 5.02
N TYR A 194 0.55 16.45 5.22
CA TYR A 194 1.34 15.75 6.23
C TYR A 194 0.77 15.94 7.64
N LEU A 195 0.39 17.17 8.00
CA LEU A 195 -0.23 17.43 9.30
C LEU A 195 -1.61 16.76 9.44
N GLU A 196 -2.40 16.67 8.37
CA GLU A 196 -3.67 15.92 8.38
C GLU A 196 -3.44 14.45 8.74
N LEU A 197 -2.37 13.82 8.24
CA LEU A 197 -1.99 12.46 8.61
C LEU A 197 -1.57 12.36 10.08
N ILE A 198 -0.81 13.33 10.59
CA ILE A 198 -0.44 13.39 12.01
C ILE A 198 -1.70 13.49 12.88
N ARG A 199 -2.64 14.37 12.54
CA ARG A 199 -3.90 14.55 13.27
C ARG A 199 -4.83 13.34 13.18
N ALA A 200 -4.74 12.57 12.09
CA ALA A 200 -5.48 11.32 11.95
C ALA A 200 -4.88 10.21 12.82
N ALA A 201 -3.55 10.15 12.91
CA ALA A 201 -2.82 9.09 13.63
C ALA A 201 -2.68 9.35 15.13
N TYR A 202 -2.56 10.62 15.53
CA TYR A 202 -2.23 11.04 16.88
C TYR A 202 -3.23 12.06 17.39
N ARG A 203 -3.38 12.07 18.71
CA ARG A 203 -4.28 12.98 19.39
C ARG A 203 -3.55 14.26 19.81
N GLY A 204 -4.20 15.40 19.65
CA GLY A 204 -3.64 16.68 20.06
C GLY A 204 -3.67 16.88 21.57
N ASN A 205 -2.66 17.56 22.12
CA ASN A 205 -2.57 17.90 23.54
C ASN A 205 -3.75 18.80 24.00
N ASN A 206 -4.35 19.53 23.07
CA ASN A 206 -5.48 20.42 23.32
C ASN A 206 -6.86 19.74 23.16
N GLU A 207 -6.90 18.45 22.81
CA GLU A 207 -8.15 17.74 22.56
C GLU A 207 -8.69 17.08 23.84
N PRO A 208 -10.00 17.14 24.12
CA PRO A 208 -10.61 16.46 25.28
C PRO A 208 -10.37 14.95 25.29
N ALA A 209 -10.28 14.35 26.49
CA ALA A 209 -10.07 12.90 26.72
C ALA A 209 -11.03 11.97 25.96
N HIS A 210 -12.19 12.49 25.55
CA HIS A 210 -13.30 11.75 24.96
C HIS A 210 -13.76 12.34 23.62
N ALA A 211 -12.92 13.12 22.92
CA ALA A 211 -13.32 13.83 21.71
C ALA A 211 -13.31 12.98 20.43
N THR A 212 -12.65 11.81 20.44
CA THR A 212 -12.64 10.91 19.28
C THR A 212 -13.85 10.00 19.30
N ASP A 213 -14.60 10.02 18.20
CA ASP A 213 -15.64 9.05 17.90
C ASP A 213 -14.96 7.67 17.79
N ASP A 214 -14.97 6.90 18.89
CA ASP A 214 -14.19 5.66 19.10
C ASP A 214 -14.78 4.47 18.33
N THR A 215 -15.05 4.69 17.05
CA THR A 215 -15.52 3.68 16.11
C THR A 215 -14.34 2.83 15.63
N GLU A 216 -14.60 1.58 15.27
CA GLU A 216 -13.58 0.71 14.65
C GLU A 216 -13.00 1.33 13.37
N THR A 217 -13.82 2.03 12.60
CA THR A 217 -13.39 2.73 11.39
C THR A 217 -12.38 3.84 11.70
N HIS A 218 -12.63 4.66 12.73
CA HIS A 218 -11.67 5.71 13.14
C HIS A 218 -10.34 5.11 13.59
N ARG A 219 -10.35 4.06 14.41
CA ARG A 219 -9.11 3.37 14.84
C ARG A 219 -8.34 2.77 13.66
N PHE A 220 -9.05 2.21 12.69
CA PHE A 220 -8.43 1.67 11.48
C PHE A 220 -7.75 2.75 10.63
N GLN A 221 -8.42 3.89 10.44
CA GLN A 221 -7.85 5.04 9.69
C GLN A 221 -6.64 5.63 10.42
N ALA A 222 -6.73 5.80 11.74
CA ALA A 222 -5.63 6.30 12.56
C ALA A 222 -4.39 5.39 12.47
N ARG A 223 -4.60 4.08 12.58
CA ARG A 223 -3.53 3.09 12.41
C ARG A 223 -2.89 3.17 11.04
N ARG A 224 -3.68 3.26 9.97
CA ARG A 224 -3.15 3.40 8.60
C ARG A 224 -2.34 4.68 8.42
N ALA A 225 -2.79 5.80 8.97
CA ALA A 225 -2.03 7.05 8.93
C ALA A 225 -0.70 6.94 9.68
N GLY A 226 -0.69 6.31 10.85
CA GLY A 226 0.54 6.05 11.59
C GLY A 226 1.50 5.13 10.83
N GLU A 227 0.99 4.02 10.27
CA GLU A 227 1.78 3.09 9.45
C GLU A 227 2.37 3.79 8.22
N PHE A 228 1.58 4.57 7.49
CA PHE A 228 2.07 5.36 6.34
C PHE A 228 3.19 6.32 6.74
N LEU A 229 2.97 7.11 7.80
CA LEU A 229 3.96 8.03 8.34
C LEU A 229 5.23 7.28 8.75
N ASP A 230 5.13 6.04 9.22
CA ASP A 230 6.26 5.23 9.64
C ASP A 230 7.08 4.61 8.49
N HIS A 231 6.52 4.57 7.27
CA HIS A 231 7.19 4.10 6.06
C HIS A 231 7.77 5.22 5.18
N LEU A 232 7.48 6.49 5.48
CA LEU A 232 8.06 7.61 4.73
C LEU A 232 9.59 7.68 4.87
N ASP A 233 10.28 7.67 3.73
CA ASP A 233 11.74 7.68 3.62
C ASP A 233 12.30 8.61 2.51
N ILE A 234 11.44 9.29 1.74
CA ILE A 234 11.82 10.30 0.74
C ILE A 234 11.49 11.70 1.26
N LEU A 235 12.50 12.52 1.55
CA LEU A 235 12.29 13.88 2.08
C LEU A 235 11.86 14.89 1.00
N PRO A 236 11.17 15.98 1.40
CA PRO A 236 10.99 17.15 0.53
C PRO A 236 12.32 17.65 -0.07
N GLY A 237 12.39 17.72 -1.40
CA GLY A 237 13.60 18.13 -2.12
C GLY A 237 14.70 17.06 -2.22
N MET A 238 14.41 15.82 -1.85
CA MET A 238 15.31 14.67 -2.05
C MET A 238 15.12 14.06 -3.44
N ASN A 239 16.23 13.72 -4.11
CA ASN A 239 16.19 13.00 -5.38
C ASN A 239 16.53 11.50 -5.21
N GLU A 240 16.49 10.73 -6.30
CA GLU A 240 16.79 9.29 -6.30
C GLU A 240 18.21 8.94 -5.81
N SER A 241 19.17 9.87 -5.93
CA SER A 241 20.53 9.69 -5.41
C SER A 241 20.65 9.99 -3.91
N GLY A 242 19.56 10.38 -3.27
CA GLY A 242 19.50 10.82 -1.88
C GLY A 242 20.01 12.24 -1.63
N ALA A 243 20.38 13.00 -2.66
CA ALA A 243 20.79 14.40 -2.49
C ALA A 243 19.57 15.27 -2.16
N ILE A 244 19.73 16.20 -1.22
CA ILE A 244 18.66 17.00 -0.63
C ILE A 244 18.86 18.48 -0.94
N ILE A 245 17.82 19.14 -1.43
CA ILE A 245 17.74 20.59 -1.53
C ILE A 245 17.37 21.15 -0.14
N SER A 246 18.39 21.53 0.64
CA SER A 246 18.27 21.96 2.05
C SER A 246 17.18 23.03 2.27
N THR A 247 17.09 24.02 1.38
CA THR A 247 16.09 25.11 1.48
C THR A 247 14.65 24.64 1.31
N THR A 248 14.42 23.63 0.46
CA THR A 248 13.09 23.05 0.26
C THR A 248 12.65 22.30 1.50
N LEU A 249 13.55 21.49 2.07
CA LEU A 249 13.29 20.77 3.31
C LEU A 249 13.07 21.73 4.48
N ASP A 250 13.91 22.74 4.63
CA ASP A 250 13.80 23.77 5.68
C ASP A 250 12.44 24.46 5.67
N THR A 251 12.02 24.94 4.49
CA THR A 251 10.72 25.60 4.31
C THR A 251 9.56 24.67 4.63
N TRP A 252 9.66 23.40 4.23
CA TRP A 252 8.64 22.39 4.51
C TRP A 252 8.55 22.09 6.02
N VAL A 253 9.68 21.84 6.69
CA VAL A 253 9.74 21.57 8.13
C VAL A 253 9.17 22.74 8.93
N GLN A 254 9.61 23.97 8.62
CA GLN A 254 9.09 25.18 9.26
C GLN A 254 7.58 25.29 9.10
N SER A 255 7.05 24.99 7.91
CA SER A 255 5.62 25.06 7.62
C SER A 255 4.82 24.03 8.43
N VAL A 256 5.27 22.77 8.47
CA VAL A 256 4.60 21.71 9.22
C VAL A 256 4.60 22.00 10.72
N LEU A 257 5.75 22.42 11.28
CA LEU A 257 5.87 22.78 12.71
C LEU A 257 4.96 23.96 13.07
N LYS A 258 4.90 24.99 12.23
CA LYS A 258 4.00 26.13 12.45
C LYS A 258 2.52 25.73 12.41
N LEU A 259 2.13 24.84 11.50
CA LEU A 259 0.74 24.36 11.40
C LEU A 259 0.37 23.49 12.62
N SER A 260 1.32 22.72 13.16
CA SER A 260 1.06 21.81 14.27
C SER A 260 0.82 22.52 15.60
N GLU A 261 1.40 23.71 15.82
CA GLU A 261 1.15 24.57 16.99
C GLU A 261 -0.34 24.85 17.18
N ALA A 262 -1.02 25.28 16.12
CA ALA A 262 -2.44 25.63 16.18
C ALA A 262 -3.34 24.42 16.49
N SER A 263 -2.89 23.22 16.15
CA SER A 263 -3.66 21.97 16.37
C SER A 263 -3.29 21.25 17.67
N GLY A 264 -2.28 21.72 18.42
CA GLY A 264 -1.80 21.05 19.63
C GLY A 264 -1.02 19.76 19.38
N HIS A 265 -0.40 19.62 18.20
CA HIS A 265 0.36 18.42 17.80
C HIS A 265 1.88 18.67 17.72
N SER A 266 2.41 19.75 18.31
CA SER A 266 3.81 20.18 18.09
C SER A 266 4.85 19.13 18.44
N GLU A 267 4.77 18.52 19.62
CA GLU A 267 5.74 17.52 20.12
C GLU A 267 5.78 16.29 19.21
N ILE A 268 4.62 15.65 18.98
CA ILE A 268 4.53 14.47 18.10
C ILE A 268 4.89 14.79 16.64
N THR A 269 4.60 16.01 16.17
CA THR A 269 5.00 16.44 14.83
C THR A 269 6.52 16.54 14.73
N ALA A 270 7.18 17.13 15.73
CA ALA A 270 8.63 17.26 15.77
C ALA A 270 9.30 15.88 15.83
N ASP A 271 8.84 14.97 16.68
CA ASP A 271 9.31 13.57 16.74
C ASP A 271 9.14 12.86 15.38
N LYS A 272 7.97 12.95 14.74
CA LYS A 272 7.71 12.28 13.46
C LYS A 272 8.51 12.87 12.30
N ILE A 273 8.74 14.17 12.27
CA ILE A 273 9.69 14.80 11.34
C ILE A 273 11.11 14.28 11.61
N GLY A 274 11.52 14.18 12.88
CA GLY A 274 12.80 13.62 13.27
C GLY A 274 12.98 12.19 12.76
N GLN A 275 12.01 11.31 13.01
CA GLN A 275 12.02 9.92 12.53
C GLN A 275 12.10 9.85 11.02
N PHE A 276 11.34 10.70 10.32
CA PHE A 276 11.37 10.79 8.86
C PHE A 276 12.77 11.16 8.34
N ILE A 277 13.40 12.20 8.91
CA ILE A 277 14.78 12.59 8.58
C ILE A 277 15.75 11.44 8.87
N GLY A 278 15.62 10.80 10.04
CA GLY A 278 16.46 9.69 10.45
C GLY A 278 16.39 8.50 9.48
N ARG A 279 15.17 8.10 9.08
CA ARG A 279 14.95 7.01 8.12
C ARG A 279 15.50 7.35 6.73
N ALA A 280 15.23 8.54 6.22
CA ALA A 280 15.72 8.98 4.91
C ALA A 280 17.26 9.09 4.86
N MET A 281 17.89 9.46 5.97
CA MET A 281 19.34 9.57 6.08
C MET A 281 20.03 8.19 6.22
N TYR A 282 19.36 7.20 6.80
CA TYR A 282 19.98 5.90 7.16
C TYR A 282 20.75 5.22 6.00
N PRO A 283 20.19 5.10 4.77
CA PRO A 283 20.90 4.49 3.64
C PRO A 283 22.13 5.26 3.18
N HIS A 284 22.30 6.50 3.64
CA HIS A 284 23.34 7.43 3.21
C HIS A 284 24.26 7.90 4.34
N LEU A 285 24.28 7.19 5.47
CA LEU A 285 25.08 7.52 6.65
C LEU A 285 26.60 7.53 6.43
N ASP A 286 27.10 7.10 5.29
CA ASP A 286 28.53 7.17 4.96
C ASP A 286 28.87 8.34 4.02
N ARG A 287 27.88 9.19 3.69
CA ARG A 287 28.03 10.34 2.81
C ARG A 287 27.98 11.66 3.56
N SER A 288 29.15 12.28 3.73
CA SER A 288 29.23 13.57 4.43
C SER A 288 28.49 14.71 3.74
N GLU A 289 28.22 14.61 2.43
CA GLU A 289 27.39 15.60 1.72
C GLU A 289 25.94 15.63 2.24
N ILE A 290 25.42 14.50 2.70
CA ILE A 290 24.06 14.43 3.25
C ILE A 290 23.99 15.19 4.57
N TRP A 291 25.03 15.08 5.41
CA TRP A 291 25.10 15.83 6.65
C TRP A 291 25.26 17.33 6.43
N SER A 292 25.95 17.76 5.36
CA SER A 292 26.05 19.19 5.04
C SER A 292 24.74 19.76 4.52
N GLN A 293 23.89 18.94 3.89
CA GLN A 293 22.56 19.32 3.42
C GLN A 293 21.51 19.32 4.55
N LEU A 294 21.53 18.30 5.43
CA LEU A 294 20.60 18.17 6.56
C LEU A 294 20.99 19.02 7.77
N GLY A 295 22.30 19.18 8.01
CA GLY A 295 22.84 19.87 9.17
C GLY A 295 22.21 21.24 9.44
N PRO A 296 22.15 22.15 8.46
CA PRO A 296 21.52 23.46 8.64
C PRO A 296 20.04 23.39 9.06
N VAL A 297 19.29 22.44 8.48
CA VAL A 297 17.87 22.23 8.81
C VAL A 297 17.73 21.75 10.25
N VAL A 298 18.52 20.75 10.65
CA VAL A 298 18.53 20.21 12.01
C VAL A 298 18.97 21.29 13.00
N GLU A 299 20.02 22.07 12.69
CA GLU A 299 20.49 23.13 13.58
C GLU A 299 19.42 24.21 13.82
N THR A 300 18.61 24.51 12.79
CA THR A 300 17.56 25.53 12.85
C THR A 300 16.35 25.07 13.66
N HIS A 301 15.89 23.82 13.45
CA HIS A 301 14.61 23.35 13.99
C HIS A 301 14.74 22.39 15.19
N ALA A 302 15.95 22.00 15.60
CA ALA A 302 16.15 21.03 16.67
C ALA A 302 15.58 21.48 18.02
N ASN A 303 14.57 20.74 18.47
CA ASN A 303 14.16 20.57 19.87
C ASN A 303 14.42 19.12 20.31
N ASP A 304 14.15 18.81 21.58
CA ASP A 304 14.40 17.47 22.13
C ASP A 304 13.63 16.40 21.36
N ASP A 305 12.32 16.62 21.09
CA ASP A 305 11.47 15.69 20.33
C ASP A 305 12.01 15.38 18.94
N LEU A 306 12.42 16.39 18.16
CA LEU A 306 12.97 16.21 16.82
C LEU A 306 14.29 15.45 16.87
N THR A 307 15.18 15.78 17.82
CA THR A 307 16.46 15.10 17.94
C THR A 307 16.31 13.64 18.37
N ASP A 308 15.41 13.36 19.31
CA ASP A 308 15.07 12.00 19.72
C ASP A 308 14.42 11.23 18.57
N GLY A 309 13.55 11.88 17.80
CA GLY A 309 12.98 11.35 16.57
C GLY A 309 14.05 10.94 15.56
N ILE A 310 15.06 11.78 15.30
CA ILE A 310 16.18 11.44 14.40
C ILE A 310 16.90 10.18 14.89
N VAL A 311 17.21 10.12 16.19
CA VAL A 311 17.88 8.97 16.81
C VAL A 311 17.04 7.71 16.62
N ASN A 312 15.75 7.77 16.93
CA ASN A 312 14.82 6.65 16.81
C ASN A 312 14.64 6.20 15.34
N GLY A 313 14.53 7.15 14.41
CA GLY A 313 14.42 6.86 12.98
C GLY A 313 15.61 6.05 12.47
N ILE A 314 16.83 6.46 12.84
CA ILE A 314 18.07 5.76 12.45
C ILE A 314 18.17 4.38 13.09
N LEU A 315 17.86 4.26 14.38
CA LEU A 315 17.92 2.98 15.10
C LEU A 315 16.92 1.98 14.54
N ASN A 316 15.69 2.41 14.26
CA ASN A 316 14.62 1.56 13.74
C ASN A 316 14.86 1.12 12.28
N SER A 317 15.60 1.91 11.49
CA SER A 317 15.97 1.54 10.11
C SER A 317 16.99 0.40 10.00
N ARG A 318 17.66 0.00 11.09
CA ARG A 318 18.66 -1.09 11.05
C ARG A 318 18.06 -2.44 10.67
N GLY A 319 16.80 -2.68 11.04
CA GLY A 319 16.17 -3.99 10.89
C GLY A 319 16.81 -5.06 11.78
N VAL A 320 16.54 -6.33 11.45
CA VAL A 320 16.95 -7.49 12.25
C VAL A 320 18.39 -7.88 11.94
N THR A 321 19.21 -8.09 12.98
CA THR A 321 20.56 -8.66 12.85
C THR A 321 20.63 -10.06 13.47
N SER A 322 21.26 -10.99 12.77
CA SER A 322 21.64 -12.31 13.29
C SER A 322 23.10 -12.29 13.77
N ARG A 323 23.41 -13.09 14.80
CA ARG A 323 24.77 -13.26 15.35
C ARG A 323 24.96 -14.66 15.91
N ASP A 324 26.22 -15.07 16.10
CA ASP A 324 26.52 -16.31 16.80
C ASP A 324 26.13 -16.20 18.29
N PRO A 325 25.61 -17.26 18.94
CA PRO A 325 25.14 -17.21 20.32
C PRO A 325 26.18 -16.74 21.37
N PHE A 326 27.47 -16.81 21.05
CA PHE A 326 28.58 -16.47 21.95
C PHE A 326 29.41 -15.26 21.50
N GLU A 327 29.00 -14.58 20.42
CA GLU A 327 29.73 -13.46 19.81
C GLU A 327 29.77 -12.20 20.69
N GLY A 328 28.80 -12.06 21.60
CA GLY A 328 28.66 -10.87 22.46
C GLY A 328 28.36 -9.60 21.67
N GLY A 329 28.75 -8.45 22.23
CA GLY A 329 28.44 -7.11 21.73
C GLY A 329 29.42 -6.55 20.69
N GLN A 330 30.19 -7.38 19.98
CA GLN A 330 31.19 -6.90 19.02
C GLN A 330 30.58 -6.05 17.90
N ILE A 331 29.46 -6.49 17.33
CA ILE A 331 28.74 -5.78 16.26
C ILE A 331 28.34 -4.37 16.72
N GLU A 332 27.78 -4.29 17.93
CA GLU A 332 27.38 -3.02 18.56
C GLU A 332 28.57 -2.10 18.82
N ARG A 333 29.71 -2.63 19.27
CA ARG A 333 30.94 -1.83 19.46
C ARG A 333 31.46 -1.23 18.15
N GLU A 334 31.38 -1.98 17.05
CA GLU A 334 31.74 -1.46 15.73
C GLU A 334 30.80 -0.35 15.25
N LEU A 335 29.49 -0.50 15.52
CA LEU A 335 28.50 0.54 15.22
C LEU A 335 28.72 1.79 16.07
N ALA A 336 28.97 1.63 17.37
CA ALA A 336 29.31 2.74 18.26
C ALA A 336 30.52 3.53 17.74
N ALA A 337 31.61 2.83 17.38
CA ALA A 337 32.80 3.47 16.81
C ALA A 337 32.48 4.24 15.52
N LYS A 338 31.70 3.65 14.60
CA LYS A 338 31.27 4.33 13.37
C LYS A 338 30.46 5.59 13.67
N PHE A 339 29.50 5.54 14.58
CA PHE A 339 28.70 6.71 14.95
C PHE A 339 29.52 7.78 15.67
N GLY A 340 30.54 7.40 16.45
CA GLY A 340 31.48 8.35 17.04
C GLY A 340 32.29 9.12 15.99
N GLU A 341 32.77 8.44 14.94
CA GLU A 341 33.43 9.10 13.81
C GLU A 341 32.45 10.01 13.03
N ARG A 342 31.21 9.55 12.81
CA ARG A 342 30.15 10.36 12.19
C ARG A 342 29.84 11.60 13.02
N ALA A 343 29.76 11.50 14.35
CA ALA A 343 29.51 12.64 15.24
C ALA A 343 30.61 13.71 15.11
N LYS A 344 31.89 13.29 15.12
CA LYS A 344 33.03 14.21 14.92
C LYS A 344 32.95 14.92 13.56
N ALA A 345 32.60 14.20 12.51
CA ALA A 345 32.52 14.76 11.16
C ALA A 345 31.30 15.68 10.99
N ALA A 346 30.13 15.28 11.49
CA ALA A 346 28.89 16.05 11.42
C ALA A 346 28.97 17.38 12.19
N GLY A 347 29.79 17.45 13.25
CA GLY A 347 29.99 18.67 14.03
C GLY A 347 30.51 19.87 13.23
N ARG A 348 31.05 19.65 12.03
CA ARG A 348 31.44 20.72 11.08
C ARG A 348 30.25 21.40 10.42
N PHE A 349 29.12 20.72 10.35
CA PHE A 349 27.90 21.16 9.65
C PHE A 349 26.76 21.48 10.62
N SER A 350 26.64 20.72 11.71
CA SER A 350 25.64 20.93 12.75
C SER A 350 26.06 20.31 14.08
N THR A 351 26.00 21.11 15.14
CA THR A 351 26.28 20.65 16.50
C THR A 351 25.16 19.76 17.01
N LYS A 352 23.91 20.03 16.60
CA LYS A 352 22.73 19.25 16.97
C LYS A 352 22.74 17.88 16.31
N LEU A 353 23.05 17.80 15.01
CA LEU A 353 23.19 16.53 14.32
C LEU A 353 24.33 15.67 14.90
N ALA A 354 25.45 16.30 15.24
CA ALA A 354 26.55 15.61 15.92
C ALA A 354 26.10 14.99 17.25
N LYS A 355 25.28 15.70 18.04
CA LYS A 355 24.70 15.17 19.29
C LYS A 355 23.78 13.97 19.03
N CYS A 356 22.97 13.97 17.98
CA CYS A 356 22.16 12.80 17.62
C CYS A 356 23.07 11.58 17.34
N PHE A 357 24.16 11.76 16.60
CA PHE A 357 25.12 10.67 16.35
C PHE A 357 25.85 10.21 17.62
N THR A 358 26.18 11.13 18.53
CA THR A 358 26.71 10.76 19.86
C THR A 358 25.69 9.95 20.68
N ALA A 359 24.42 10.33 20.67
CA ALA A 359 23.36 9.58 21.36
C ALA A 359 23.23 8.15 20.81
N ILE A 360 23.32 7.99 19.49
CA ILE A 360 23.31 6.66 18.84
C ILE A 360 24.57 5.86 19.19
N GLN A 361 25.74 6.50 19.23
CA GLN A 361 26.97 5.85 19.70
C GLN A 361 26.75 5.29 21.12
N THR A 362 26.28 6.11 22.06
CA THR A 362 26.03 5.70 23.45
C THR A 362 24.97 4.60 23.53
N HIS A 363 23.94 4.65 22.70
CA HIS A 363 22.95 3.58 22.60
C HIS A 363 23.61 2.24 22.25
N TYR A 364 24.49 2.22 21.25
CA TYR A 364 25.20 1.00 20.86
C TYR A 364 26.24 0.54 21.90
N GLU A 365 26.90 1.46 22.61
CA GLU A 365 27.79 1.09 23.72
C GLU A 365 27.03 0.35 24.83
N HIS A 366 25.85 0.85 25.22
CA HIS A 366 24.99 0.16 26.18
C HIS A 366 24.46 -1.17 25.63
N TYR A 367 24.10 -1.22 24.35
CA TYR A 367 23.58 -2.44 23.75
C TYR A 367 24.65 -3.52 23.65
N ALA A 368 25.91 -3.15 23.38
CA ALA A 368 27.03 -4.08 23.39
C ALA A 368 27.20 -4.78 24.75
N LEU A 369 27.13 -4.02 25.85
CA LEU A 369 27.25 -4.57 27.20
C LEU A 369 26.15 -5.59 27.50
N ARG A 370 24.91 -5.29 27.09
CA ARG A 370 23.77 -6.19 27.24
C ARG A 370 23.99 -7.51 26.48
N GLU A 371 24.55 -7.44 25.28
CA GLU A 371 24.84 -8.62 24.46
C GLU A 371 25.99 -9.46 25.02
N ASP A 372 27.02 -8.82 25.59
CA ASP A 372 28.09 -9.52 26.31
C ASP A 372 27.50 -10.30 27.52
N GLU A 373 26.58 -9.69 28.28
CA GLU A 373 25.88 -10.37 29.39
C GLU A 373 24.99 -11.53 28.93
N ILE A 374 24.35 -11.42 27.75
CA ILE A 374 23.53 -12.49 27.18
C ILE A 374 24.42 -13.65 26.71
N ALA A 375 25.52 -13.35 26.01
CA ALA A 375 26.48 -14.34 25.55
C ALA A 375 27.10 -15.10 26.73
N GLU A 376 27.48 -14.40 27.80
CA GLU A 376 28.04 -15.04 28.99
C GLU A 376 27.01 -15.93 29.70
N ARG A 377 25.76 -15.48 29.87
CA ARG A 377 24.67 -16.33 30.42
C ARG A 377 24.50 -17.63 29.64
N ARG A 378 24.50 -17.55 28.31
CA ARG A 378 24.42 -18.73 27.44
C ARG A 378 25.63 -19.64 27.59
N ARG A 379 26.83 -19.07 27.70
CA ARG A 379 28.07 -19.82 27.91
C ARG A 379 28.06 -20.61 29.22
N VAL A 380 27.51 -20.03 30.29
CA VAL A 380 27.41 -20.68 31.61
C VAL A 380 26.12 -21.50 31.80
N GLY A 381 25.29 -21.62 30.75
CA GLY A 381 24.06 -22.43 30.76
C GLY A 381 22.94 -21.90 31.67
N ARG A 382 22.85 -20.58 31.87
CA ARG A 382 21.86 -19.91 32.72
C ARG A 382 20.79 -19.16 31.96
#